data_AF-A0A060ZKM0-F1
#
_entry.id   AF-A0A060ZKM0-F1
#
_cell.length_a   1.000
_cell.length_b   1.000
_cell.length_c   1.000
_cell.angle_alpha   90.00
_cell.angle_beta   90.00
_cell.angle_gamma   90.00
#
_symmetry.space_group_name_H-M   'P 1'
#
loop_
_entity.id
_entity.type
_entity.pdbx_description
1 polymer ?
#
loop_
_entity_poly.entity_id
_entity_poly.type
_entity_poly.pdbx_seq_one_letter_code
_entity_poly.pdbx_strand_id
1 'polypeptide(L)'
;MAGCIERPELLPDCDVPASRRKPDEVIETSLVRLADETQADNWRTGGLRACQVRGGAALAAASFMVQTPGPFHEGLQRIAPELSADAYRPSYTYAEYTVGLCYIAGTKGLPPELRLRAAAELVARGDEMGYAEARNLLPRSGWGLLTHAVREGWAVWTAQLFAEDETVPLRTRMKVGLALAEHDRPAGYVPEAVEKLVAHPDATSADRLALASAVAQRAPKESVGLLCRLASDPLVQPSHRMQAIELLDEVDAAKSQEMRALQTRLPTVRAARDQHREAAERAEHEVVAQRARETPEAVLERLDSEIQGILDGLDGRGSADWLATDLDNHLAETDWAAVAEDVAEICGLVRDEDIESALRSLEVLTRIRYGDDSSLLPDGSEPVTPDDDDFPRLTRQELAEHARDQAQRSWTFWGGLVEKHGWDTDRIHEVDDQWHEVNRHVSGVILQKAADHLRNLQQCLVWEIWPALVKAAKERNYGSAWGHLATARLLTDEAEHSEALWKETTAEDYSFDPMTMSWPRDVWLALEAWRRG
;
A
#
# COMPACT_ATOMS: atom_id res chain seq x y z
N MET A 1 8.39 -5.08 -6.89
CA MET A 1 9.75 -5.15 -7.47
C MET A 1 10.56 -3.95 -7.00
N ALA A 2 11.33 -4.13 -5.93
CA ALA A 2 12.18 -3.11 -5.33
C ALA A 2 13.63 -3.44 -5.66
N GLY A 3 14.28 -2.60 -6.46
CA GLY A 3 15.73 -2.68 -6.69
C GLY A 3 16.45 -2.04 -5.52
N CYS A 4 17.34 -2.80 -4.87
CA CYS A 4 18.27 -2.31 -3.87
C CYS A 4 19.11 -1.18 -4.47
N ILE A 5 18.98 0.04 -3.93
CA ILE A 5 19.90 1.14 -4.22
C ILE A 5 21.10 0.95 -3.28
N GLU A 6 22.25 0.59 -3.84
CA GLU A 6 23.53 0.58 -3.12
C GLU A 6 23.85 1.98 -2.59
N ARG A 7 24.27 2.04 -1.31
CA ARG A 7 24.70 3.27 -0.62
C ARG A 7 26.00 3.81 -1.23
N PRO A 8 26.12 5.12 -1.52
CA PRO A 8 27.42 5.72 -1.77
C PRO A 8 28.16 5.93 -0.44
N GLU A 9 29.34 5.32 -0.31
CA GLU A 9 30.22 5.50 0.85
C GLU A 9 30.72 6.96 0.95
N LEU A 10 30.66 7.52 2.16
CA LEU A 10 31.16 8.86 2.52
C LEU A 10 32.69 8.89 2.51
N LEU A 11 33.31 9.81 1.75
CA LEU A 11 34.77 10.00 1.67
C LEU A 11 35.27 11.35 2.25
N PRO A 12 36.57 11.45 2.63
CA PRO A 12 37.10 12.30 3.70
C PRO A 12 37.57 13.72 3.28
N ASP A 13 37.92 14.51 4.30
CA ASP A 13 38.17 15.97 4.27
C ASP A 13 39.30 16.45 3.34
N CYS A 14 39.16 17.69 2.83
CA CYS A 14 40.22 18.44 2.15
C CYS A 14 40.23 19.91 2.59
N ASP A 15 41.34 20.31 3.23
CA ASP A 15 41.64 21.60 3.86
C ASP A 15 41.97 22.73 2.87
N VAL A 16 40.97 23.37 2.26
CA VAL A 16 41.18 24.69 1.61
C VAL A 16 40.10 25.69 2.05
N PRO A 17 40.46 26.80 2.73
CA PRO A 17 39.49 27.77 3.26
C PRO A 17 38.58 28.37 2.19
N ALA A 18 37.27 28.40 2.48
CA ALA A 18 36.22 28.87 1.56
C ALA A 18 36.36 30.35 1.14
N SER A 19 37.09 31.17 1.89
CA SER A 19 37.21 32.62 1.67
C SER A 19 38.13 33.03 0.50
N ARG A 20 38.80 32.07 -0.16
CA ARG A 20 39.75 32.37 -1.27
C ARG A 20 39.32 31.83 -2.64
N ARG A 21 38.13 31.24 -2.77
CA ARG A 21 37.68 30.65 -4.04
C ARG A 21 36.85 31.68 -4.81
N LYS A 22 37.23 31.99 -6.06
CA LYS A 22 36.39 32.84 -6.95
C LYS A 22 35.13 32.06 -7.36
N PRO A 23 33.97 32.73 -7.57
CA PRO A 23 32.70 32.06 -7.89
C PRO A 23 32.80 31.08 -9.07
N ASP A 24 33.54 31.47 -10.11
CA ASP A 24 33.74 30.68 -11.33
C ASP A 24 34.55 29.41 -11.06
N GLU A 25 35.62 29.50 -10.25
CA GLU A 25 36.45 28.36 -9.88
C GLU A 25 35.67 27.35 -9.02
N VAL A 26 34.75 27.78 -8.15
CA VAL A 26 33.98 26.85 -7.29
C VAL A 26 33.02 25.98 -8.10
N ILE A 27 32.36 26.58 -9.09
CA ILE A 27 31.38 25.89 -9.93
C ILE A 27 32.11 24.93 -10.88
N GLU A 28 33.19 25.39 -11.52
CA GLU A 28 34.03 24.56 -12.38
C GLU A 28 34.65 23.41 -11.57
N THR A 29 35.17 23.68 -10.36
CA THR A 29 35.71 22.66 -9.45
C THR A 29 34.64 21.70 -8.93
N SER A 30 33.38 22.12 -8.76
CA SER A 30 32.30 21.25 -8.27
C SER A 30 31.73 20.35 -9.35
N LEU A 31 31.60 20.85 -10.58
CA LEU A 31 31.27 20.03 -11.76
C LEU A 31 32.42 19.06 -12.09
N VAL A 32 33.68 19.47 -11.91
CA VAL A 32 34.87 18.60 -12.04
C VAL A 32 34.94 17.56 -10.92
N ARG A 33 34.63 17.90 -9.66
CA ARG A 33 34.61 16.94 -8.54
C ARG A 33 33.45 15.94 -8.60
N LEU A 34 32.29 16.35 -9.12
CA LEU A 34 31.19 15.42 -9.42
C LEU A 34 31.53 14.44 -10.54
N ALA A 35 32.47 14.82 -11.41
CA ALA A 35 32.95 13.99 -12.51
C ALA A 35 34.19 13.14 -12.17
N ASP A 36 34.95 13.45 -11.10
CA ASP A 36 36.27 12.85 -10.91
C ASP A 36 36.71 12.73 -9.43
N GLU A 37 36.78 11.49 -8.92
CA GLU A 37 37.54 11.13 -7.71
C GLU A 37 38.90 10.46 -8.04
N THR A 38 39.32 10.41 -9.31
CA THR A 38 40.50 9.62 -9.68
C THR A 38 41.57 10.29 -10.54
N GLN A 39 41.36 11.48 -11.09
CA GLN A 39 42.38 12.08 -11.97
C GLN A 39 42.74 13.52 -11.57
N ALA A 40 43.77 13.62 -10.73
CA ALA A 40 44.68 14.75 -10.80
C ALA A 40 45.37 14.72 -12.18
N ASP A 41 45.46 15.89 -12.82
CA ASP A 41 46.19 16.15 -14.07
C ASP A 41 45.52 15.70 -15.38
N ASN A 42 44.46 16.41 -15.81
CA ASN A 42 44.36 16.95 -17.18
C ASN A 42 43.08 17.78 -17.38
N TRP A 43 43.24 19.09 -17.57
CA TRP A 43 42.13 20.03 -17.72
C TRP A 43 41.80 20.32 -19.18
N ARG A 44 40.50 20.58 -19.39
CA ARG A 44 39.78 20.98 -20.62
C ARG A 44 39.39 19.80 -21.52
N THR A 45 38.08 19.66 -21.74
CA THR A 45 37.32 18.65 -22.52
C THR A 45 36.99 17.28 -21.89
N GLY A 46 37.50 16.91 -20.71
CA GLY A 46 37.23 15.61 -20.08
C GLY A 46 35.94 15.48 -19.25
N GLY A 47 35.58 16.50 -18.47
CA GLY A 47 34.51 16.39 -17.46
C GLY A 47 33.10 16.08 -18.01
N LEU A 48 32.74 16.64 -19.17
CA LEU A 48 31.43 16.42 -19.78
C LEU A 48 31.31 15.06 -20.49
N ARG A 49 32.42 14.48 -20.96
CA ARG A 49 32.45 13.11 -21.49
C ARG A 49 32.42 12.07 -20.36
N ALA A 50 33.00 12.38 -19.20
CA ALA A 50 32.86 11.56 -18.00
C ALA A 50 31.40 11.54 -17.50
N CYS A 51 30.67 12.66 -17.63
CA CYS A 51 29.22 12.70 -17.39
C CYS A 51 28.43 11.80 -18.35
N GLN A 52 28.89 11.54 -19.57
CA GLN A 52 28.26 10.56 -20.47
C GLN A 52 28.53 9.10 -20.06
N VAL A 53 29.64 8.84 -19.35
CA VAL A 53 29.99 7.50 -18.85
C VAL A 53 29.30 7.20 -17.50
N ARG A 54 28.91 8.24 -16.74
CA ARG A 54 28.00 8.17 -15.57
C ARG A 54 26.57 8.69 -15.85
N GLY A 55 26.26 8.89 -17.13
CA GLY A 55 24.94 9.08 -17.75
C GLY A 55 24.08 10.24 -17.26
N GLY A 56 22.95 9.93 -16.63
CA GLY A 56 21.90 10.90 -16.36
C GLY A 56 22.02 11.67 -15.05
N ALA A 57 22.69 11.13 -14.02
CA ALA A 57 22.69 11.77 -12.69
C ALA A 57 23.55 13.03 -12.62
N ALA A 58 24.70 13.04 -13.30
CA ALA A 58 25.55 14.22 -13.41
C ALA A 58 24.91 15.31 -14.28
N LEU A 59 24.20 14.91 -15.35
CA LEU A 59 23.40 15.82 -16.17
C LEU A 59 22.22 16.41 -15.39
N ALA A 60 21.55 15.60 -14.58
CA ALA A 60 20.49 16.06 -13.68
C ALA A 60 21.01 17.07 -12.65
N ALA A 61 22.16 16.80 -12.04
CA ALA A 61 22.78 17.72 -11.10
C ALA A 61 23.13 19.07 -11.77
N ALA A 62 23.79 19.03 -12.92
CA ALA A 62 24.13 20.24 -13.67
C ALA A 62 22.88 21.04 -14.09
N SER A 63 21.84 20.34 -14.58
CA SER A 63 20.55 20.93 -14.95
C SER A 63 19.89 21.63 -13.75
N PHE A 64 19.83 20.96 -12.60
CA PHE A 64 19.28 21.55 -11.37
C PHE A 64 20.05 22.81 -10.96
N MET A 65 21.38 22.77 -10.97
CA MET A 65 22.21 23.93 -10.59
C MET A 65 21.93 25.14 -11.48
N VAL A 66 21.84 24.94 -12.80
CA VAL A 66 21.57 26.02 -13.77
C VAL A 66 20.17 26.62 -13.59
N GLN A 67 19.18 25.78 -13.31
CA GLN A 67 17.79 26.22 -13.13
C GLN A 67 17.53 26.84 -11.75
N THR A 68 18.39 26.57 -10.76
CA THR A 68 18.20 27.03 -9.40
C THR A 68 18.47 28.55 -9.29
N PRO A 69 17.50 29.35 -8.81
CA PRO A 69 17.70 30.77 -8.57
C PRO A 69 18.66 31.01 -7.39
N GLY A 70 19.48 32.06 -7.48
CA GLY A 70 20.46 32.43 -6.46
C GLY A 70 21.56 33.37 -6.99
N PRO A 71 22.49 33.82 -6.14
CA PRO A 71 23.57 34.74 -6.55
C PRO A 71 24.54 34.13 -7.58
N PHE A 72 24.50 32.81 -7.75
CA PHE A 72 25.26 32.04 -8.75
C PHE A 72 24.48 31.84 -10.07
N HIS A 73 23.19 32.18 -10.11
CA HIS A 73 22.28 31.89 -11.22
C HIS A 73 22.69 32.60 -12.51
N GLU A 74 23.03 33.90 -12.46
CA GLU A 74 23.49 34.63 -13.65
C GLU A 74 24.80 34.08 -14.22
N GLY A 75 25.72 33.62 -13.36
CA GLY A 75 26.97 33.00 -13.79
C GLY A 75 26.72 31.65 -14.47
N LEU A 76 25.84 30.83 -13.90
CA LEU A 76 25.46 29.53 -14.45
C LEU A 76 24.68 29.66 -15.76
N GLN A 77 23.76 30.62 -15.88
CA GLN A 77 23.03 30.89 -17.12
C GLN A 77 23.91 31.44 -18.24
N ARG A 78 25.04 32.10 -17.93
CA ARG A 78 26.01 32.54 -18.95
C ARG A 78 26.82 31.38 -19.54
N ILE A 79 27.05 30.32 -18.76
CA ILE A 79 27.79 29.11 -19.18
C ILE A 79 26.85 28.08 -19.82
N ALA A 80 25.56 28.13 -19.48
CA ALA A 80 24.51 27.24 -20.02
C ALA A 80 24.41 27.14 -21.56
N PRO A 81 24.67 28.18 -22.37
CA PRO A 81 24.64 28.08 -23.84
C PRO A 81 25.87 27.36 -24.45
N GLU A 82 26.98 27.27 -23.72
CA GLU A 82 28.18 26.52 -24.13
C GLU A 82 28.03 25.02 -23.86
N LEU A 83 27.08 24.66 -22.98
CA LEU A 83 26.54 23.33 -22.80
C LEU A 83 25.46 23.17 -23.89
N SER A 84 25.63 22.22 -24.83
CA SER A 84 24.75 22.02 -26.00
C SER A 84 23.25 22.18 -25.72
N ALA A 85 22.43 22.46 -26.74
CA ALA A 85 20.97 22.63 -26.65
C ALA A 85 20.20 21.55 -25.83
N ASP A 86 20.77 20.35 -25.67
CA ASP A 86 20.27 19.28 -24.81
C ASP A 86 20.42 19.52 -23.29
N ALA A 87 21.14 20.55 -22.84
CA ALA A 87 21.37 20.86 -21.42
C ALA A 87 20.17 21.51 -20.72
N TYR A 88 19.25 22.11 -21.48
CA TYR A 88 18.02 22.69 -20.94
C TYR A 88 16.90 21.66 -20.72
N ARG A 89 17.00 20.49 -21.36
CA ARG A 89 16.13 19.31 -21.15
C ARG A 89 16.91 18.01 -21.39
N PRO A 90 17.89 17.66 -20.55
CA PRO A 90 18.59 16.39 -20.69
C PRO A 90 17.62 15.23 -20.41
N SER A 91 17.75 14.12 -21.15
CA SER A 91 17.01 12.90 -20.84
C SER A 91 17.66 12.19 -19.66
N TYR A 92 17.09 12.36 -18.47
CA TYR A 92 17.43 11.59 -17.28
C TYR A 92 16.16 10.94 -16.70
N THR A 93 16.33 9.77 -16.12
CA THR A 93 15.26 9.06 -15.39
C THR A 93 14.99 9.74 -14.03
N TYR A 94 13.86 9.41 -13.41
CA TYR A 94 13.53 9.88 -12.06
C TYR A 94 14.62 9.48 -11.05
N ALA A 95 15.14 8.25 -11.13
CA ALA A 95 16.19 7.75 -10.25
C ALA A 95 17.50 8.54 -10.42
N GLU A 96 17.91 8.79 -11.66
CA GLU A 96 19.08 9.61 -11.96
C GLU A 96 18.94 11.04 -11.46
N TYR A 97 17.73 11.62 -11.54
CA TYR A 97 17.47 12.96 -11.00
C TYR A 97 17.61 13.00 -9.48
N THR A 98 17.03 12.04 -8.77
CA THR A 98 17.18 11.92 -7.30
C THR A 98 18.64 11.77 -6.90
N VAL A 99 19.39 10.90 -7.57
CA VAL A 99 20.83 10.74 -7.34
C VAL A 99 21.60 12.04 -7.63
N GLY A 100 21.24 12.76 -8.69
CA GLY A 100 21.76 14.10 -9.00
C GLY A 100 21.55 15.12 -7.89
N LEU A 101 20.38 15.12 -7.25
CA LEU A 101 20.12 15.98 -6.10
C LEU A 101 20.93 15.57 -4.87
N CYS A 102 21.10 14.27 -4.61
CA CYS A 102 21.94 13.77 -3.51
C CYS A 102 23.38 14.26 -3.64
N TYR A 103 23.91 14.23 -4.86
CA TYR A 103 25.22 14.75 -5.20
C TYR A 103 25.37 16.23 -4.83
N ILE A 104 24.42 17.08 -5.22
CA ILE A 104 24.45 18.52 -4.90
C ILE A 104 24.35 18.73 -3.39
N ALA A 105 23.38 18.09 -2.74
CA ALA A 105 23.15 18.24 -1.30
C ALA A 105 24.39 17.81 -0.48
N GLY A 106 25.05 16.73 -0.86
CA GLY A 106 26.23 16.17 -0.18
C GLY A 106 27.55 16.94 -0.42
N THR A 107 27.66 17.68 -1.52
CA THR A 107 28.95 18.28 -1.92
C THR A 107 29.35 19.46 -1.04
N LYS A 108 30.31 19.25 -0.12
CA LYS A 108 30.81 20.26 0.85
C LYS A 108 31.33 21.57 0.23
N GLY A 109 31.72 21.56 -1.05
CA GLY A 109 32.28 22.72 -1.77
C GLY A 109 31.24 23.66 -2.38
N LEU A 110 29.97 23.26 -2.49
CA LEU A 110 28.91 24.06 -3.09
C LEU A 110 28.34 25.10 -2.12
N PRO A 111 27.78 26.22 -2.63
CA PRO A 111 27.09 27.22 -1.80
C PRO A 111 26.04 26.58 -0.89
N PRO A 112 25.99 26.90 0.41
CA PRO A 112 25.04 26.29 1.34
C PRO A 112 23.57 26.43 0.92
N GLU A 113 23.20 27.54 0.29
CA GLU A 113 21.85 27.75 -0.24
C GLU A 113 21.51 26.78 -1.38
N LEU A 114 22.43 26.58 -2.34
CA LEU A 114 22.24 25.63 -3.44
C LEU A 114 22.08 24.19 -2.92
N ARG A 115 22.89 23.83 -1.92
CA ARG A 115 22.80 22.51 -1.26
C ARG A 115 21.48 22.33 -0.52
N LEU A 116 21.02 23.38 0.16
CA LEU A 116 19.73 23.35 0.87
C LEU A 116 18.55 23.29 -0.11
N ARG A 117 18.64 23.95 -1.27
CA ARG A 117 17.62 23.84 -2.33
C ARG A 117 17.55 22.42 -2.91
N ALA A 118 18.70 21.78 -3.17
CA ALA A 118 18.73 20.39 -3.60
C ALA A 118 18.15 19.44 -2.54
N ALA A 119 18.46 19.67 -1.26
CA ALA A 119 17.89 18.93 -0.15
C ALA A 119 16.37 19.13 -0.02
N ALA A 120 15.87 20.36 -0.21
CA ALA A 120 14.44 20.66 -0.18
C ALA A 120 13.71 19.98 -1.34
N GLU A 121 14.32 19.94 -2.54
CA GLU A 121 13.79 19.22 -3.69
C GLU A 121 13.78 17.70 -3.46
N LEU A 122 14.80 17.12 -2.81
CA LEU A 122 14.79 15.70 -2.40
C LEU A 122 13.60 15.41 -1.49
N VAL A 123 13.36 16.27 -0.50
CA VAL A 123 12.25 16.14 0.44
C VAL A 123 10.91 16.26 -0.28
N ALA A 124 10.74 17.22 -1.18
CA ALA A 124 9.50 17.40 -1.94
C ALA A 124 9.15 16.19 -2.83
N ARG A 125 10.13 15.36 -3.18
CA ARG A 125 9.95 14.21 -4.09
C ARG A 125 9.78 12.88 -3.37
N GLY A 126 10.31 12.75 -2.16
CA GLY A 126 10.32 11.49 -1.40
C GLY A 126 9.80 11.60 0.03
N ASP A 127 9.18 12.73 0.39
CA ASP A 127 8.66 13.05 1.71
C ASP A 127 9.61 12.65 2.85
N GLU A 128 9.22 11.69 3.70
CA GLU A 128 10.01 11.22 4.83
C GLU A 128 11.32 10.54 4.40
N MET A 129 11.30 9.75 3.33
CA MET A 129 12.49 9.10 2.78
C MET A 129 13.47 10.12 2.20
N GLY A 130 12.94 11.12 1.48
CA GLY A 130 13.72 12.24 0.95
C GLY A 130 14.31 13.11 2.06
N TYR A 131 13.56 13.32 3.15
CA TYR A 131 14.03 14.03 4.33
C TYR A 131 15.13 13.26 5.07
N ALA A 132 14.98 11.95 5.28
CA ALA A 132 16.01 11.11 5.91
C ALA A 132 17.33 11.18 5.14
N GLU A 133 17.26 11.09 3.81
CA GLU A 133 18.43 11.21 2.93
C GLU A 133 19.05 12.61 3.01
N ALA A 134 18.24 13.67 2.91
CA ALA A 134 18.70 15.05 3.06
C ALA A 134 19.38 15.31 4.41
N ARG A 135 18.89 14.70 5.50
CA ARG A 135 19.45 14.81 6.86
C ARG A 135 20.83 14.17 6.99
N ASN A 136 21.11 13.13 6.21
CA ASN A 136 22.43 12.50 6.16
C ASN A 136 23.41 13.30 5.30
N LEU A 137 22.94 13.90 4.21
CA LEU A 137 23.79 14.58 3.22
C LEU A 137 24.19 16.00 3.64
N LEU A 138 23.31 16.73 4.31
CA LEU A 138 23.62 18.09 4.79
C LEU A 138 24.38 18.05 6.13
N PRO A 139 25.53 18.74 6.24
CA PRO A 139 26.21 18.89 7.53
C PRO A 139 25.29 19.61 8.52
N ARG A 140 25.53 19.42 9.83
CA ARG A 140 24.73 20.07 10.90
C ARG A 140 24.60 21.60 10.73
N SER A 141 25.58 22.26 10.10
CA SER A 141 25.56 23.69 9.78
C SER A 141 24.75 24.06 8.53
N GLY A 142 24.49 23.11 7.62
CA GLY A 142 23.75 23.32 6.37
C GLY A 142 22.28 23.67 6.59
N TRP A 143 21.72 23.25 7.73
CA TRP A 143 20.35 23.56 8.14
C TRP A 143 20.19 24.97 8.73
N GLY A 144 21.29 25.70 8.96
CA GLY A 144 21.26 27.05 9.54
C GLY A 144 20.53 28.09 8.68
N LEU A 145 20.36 27.82 7.38
CA LEU A 145 19.63 28.67 6.44
C LEU A 145 18.14 28.35 6.33
N LEU A 146 17.67 27.27 6.99
CA LEU A 146 16.30 26.80 6.84
C LEU A 146 15.26 27.85 7.26
N THR A 147 15.54 28.63 8.32
CA THR A 147 14.68 29.74 8.76
C THR A 147 14.53 30.81 7.67
N HIS A 148 15.61 31.13 6.96
CA HIS A 148 15.58 32.08 5.86
C HIS A 148 14.84 31.50 4.65
N ALA A 149 15.11 30.24 4.30
CA ALA A 149 14.47 29.54 3.20
C ALA A 149 12.95 29.40 3.37
N VAL A 150 12.48 29.20 4.60
CA VAL A 150 11.06 29.21 4.96
C VAL A 150 10.45 30.58 4.73
N ARG A 151 11.10 31.66 5.17
CA ARG A 151 10.61 33.03 4.96
C ARG A 151 10.53 33.41 3.48
N GLU A 152 11.43 32.86 2.66
CA GLU A 152 11.38 32.97 1.19
C GLU A 152 10.37 32.02 0.53
N GLY A 153 9.78 31.08 1.27
CA GLY A 153 8.64 30.25 0.84
C GLY A 153 8.98 28.96 0.10
N TRP A 154 10.25 28.62 -0.11
CA TRP A 154 10.62 27.46 -0.94
C TRP A 154 11.04 26.21 -0.14
N ALA A 155 11.28 26.29 1.17
CA ALA A 155 11.64 25.15 2.02
C ALA A 155 10.61 24.84 3.12
N VAL A 156 9.36 25.25 2.93
CA VAL A 156 8.30 25.18 3.94
C VAL A 156 8.00 23.74 4.38
N TRP A 157 7.93 22.80 3.43
CA TRP A 157 7.68 21.38 3.72
C TRP A 157 8.85 20.74 4.46
N THR A 158 10.07 20.97 3.97
CA THR A 158 11.31 20.51 4.62
C THR A 158 11.44 21.02 6.05
N ALA A 159 11.04 22.27 6.30
CA ALA A 159 11.05 22.84 7.63
C ALA A 159 10.00 22.24 8.57
N GLN A 160 8.85 21.80 8.04
CA GLN A 160 7.84 21.10 8.82
C GLN A 160 8.40 19.77 9.33
N LEU A 161 8.94 18.94 8.45
CA LEU A 161 9.60 17.68 8.84
C LEU A 161 10.78 17.92 9.80
N PHE A 162 11.59 18.96 9.55
CA PHE A 162 12.70 19.34 10.43
C PHE A 162 12.25 19.78 11.83
N ALA A 163 11.12 20.46 11.93
CA ALA A 163 10.56 20.91 13.21
C ALA A 163 9.94 19.75 14.00
N GLU A 164 9.55 18.66 13.35
CA GLU A 164 8.99 17.45 14.00
C GLU A 164 10.07 16.45 14.42
N ASP A 165 11.23 16.48 13.78
CA ASP A 165 12.36 15.58 14.06
C ASP A 165 12.95 15.76 15.47
N GLU A 166 12.68 14.80 16.35
CA GLU A 166 13.12 14.80 17.75
C GLU A 166 14.64 14.61 17.92
N THR A 167 15.36 14.18 16.89
CA THR A 167 16.82 14.08 16.94
C THR A 167 17.50 15.44 16.84
N VAL A 168 16.76 16.48 16.40
CA VAL A 168 17.25 17.87 16.35
C VAL A 168 17.12 18.53 17.73
N PRO A 169 18.12 19.29 18.19
CA PRO A 169 17.99 20.08 19.43
C PRO A 169 16.75 20.97 19.42
N LEU A 170 15.93 20.90 20.47
CA LEU A 170 14.67 21.63 20.61
C LEU A 170 14.81 23.14 20.34
N ARG A 171 15.91 23.75 20.79
CA ARG A 171 16.18 25.18 20.53
C ARG A 171 16.25 25.51 19.04
N THR A 172 16.77 24.61 18.21
CA THR A 172 16.85 24.81 16.76
C THR A 172 15.49 24.58 16.12
N ARG A 173 14.75 23.54 16.57
CA ARG A 173 13.36 23.28 16.15
C ARG A 173 12.46 24.48 16.42
N MET A 174 12.58 25.10 17.59
CA MET A 174 11.83 26.32 17.96
C MET A 174 12.10 27.50 17.03
N LYS A 175 13.35 27.71 16.62
CA LYS A 175 13.71 28.78 15.67
C LYS A 175 13.10 28.53 14.28
N VAL A 176 13.13 27.30 13.80
CA VAL A 176 12.53 26.90 12.53
C VAL A 176 11.00 26.98 12.61
N GLY A 177 10.42 26.51 13.71
CA GLY A 177 8.99 26.64 14.01
C GLY A 177 8.54 28.10 14.02
N LEU A 178 9.36 29.03 14.51
CA LEU A 178 9.03 30.45 14.47
C LEU A 178 9.00 31.00 13.05
N ALA A 179 9.98 30.62 12.22
CA ALA A 179 9.95 30.97 10.80
C ALA A 179 8.71 30.38 10.09
N LEU A 180 8.30 29.16 10.45
CA LEU A 180 7.07 28.55 9.94
C LEU A 180 5.80 29.27 10.40
N ALA A 181 5.77 29.74 11.65
CA ALA A 181 4.65 30.49 12.23
C ALA A 181 4.50 31.89 11.59
N GLU A 182 5.62 32.55 11.30
CA GLU A 182 5.70 33.84 10.61
C GLU A 182 5.39 33.74 9.11
N HIS A 183 5.64 32.59 8.48
CA HIS A 183 5.50 32.44 7.03
C HIS A 183 4.03 32.43 6.58
N ASP A 184 3.71 33.29 5.62
CA ASP A 184 2.35 33.47 5.10
C ASP A 184 1.98 32.36 4.10
N ARG A 185 1.00 31.52 4.46
CA ARG A 185 0.44 30.49 3.58
C ARG A 185 -0.92 30.94 3.05
N PRO A 186 -1.21 30.75 1.73
CA PRO A 186 -2.55 30.94 1.22
C PRO A 186 -3.50 29.97 1.96
N ALA A 187 -4.54 30.51 2.59
CA ALA A 187 -5.55 29.81 3.41
C ALA A 187 -5.34 29.73 4.94
N GLY A 188 -4.42 30.49 5.55
CA GLY A 188 -4.42 30.66 7.02
C GLY A 188 -4.02 29.43 7.85
N TYR A 189 -3.67 28.32 7.21
CA TYR A 189 -3.30 27.06 7.85
C TYR A 189 -2.14 27.22 8.86
N VAL A 190 -2.25 26.52 10.00
CA VAL A 190 -1.20 26.39 11.01
C VAL A 190 -0.52 25.03 10.84
N PRO A 191 0.79 24.97 10.58
CA PRO A 191 1.51 23.69 10.47
C PRO A 191 1.44 22.88 11.76
N GLU A 192 1.19 21.58 11.65
CA GLU A 192 1.15 20.64 12.78
C GLU A 192 2.42 20.70 13.63
N ALA A 193 3.60 20.82 12.98
CA ALA A 193 4.87 21.05 13.64
C ALA A 193 4.86 22.27 14.60
N VAL A 194 4.22 23.38 14.21
CA VAL A 194 4.11 24.58 15.04
C VAL A 194 3.21 24.28 16.24
N GLU A 195 2.11 23.56 16.04
CA GLU A 195 1.23 23.16 17.15
C GLU A 195 1.95 22.27 18.17
N LYS A 196 2.68 21.26 17.68
CA LYS A 196 3.48 20.34 18.50
C LYS A 196 4.54 21.11 19.31
N LEU A 197 5.23 22.07 18.68
CA LEU A 197 6.22 22.91 19.36
C LEU A 197 5.58 23.84 20.41
N VAL A 198 4.43 24.46 20.10
CA VAL A 198 3.68 25.26 21.09
C VAL A 198 3.21 24.40 22.26
N ALA A 199 2.94 23.11 22.07
CA ALA A 199 2.56 22.15 23.11
C ALA A 199 3.75 21.49 23.85
N HIS A 200 5.00 21.75 23.43
CA HIS A 200 6.15 20.98 23.90
C HIS A 200 6.51 21.31 25.38
N PRO A 201 6.57 20.31 26.28
CA PRO A 201 6.72 20.53 27.73
C PRO A 201 8.08 21.15 28.11
N ASP A 202 9.17 20.75 27.44
CA ASP A 202 10.52 21.25 27.72
C ASP A 202 10.84 22.61 27.07
N ALA A 203 9.94 23.13 26.26
CA ALA A 203 10.15 24.40 25.59
C ALA A 203 9.99 25.57 26.57
N THR A 204 10.76 26.63 26.37
CA THR A 204 10.62 27.79 27.24
C THR A 204 9.27 28.46 27.02
N SER A 205 8.65 28.96 28.09
CA SER A 205 7.36 29.65 27.98
C SER A 205 7.41 30.87 27.05
N ALA A 206 8.59 31.48 26.90
CA ALA A 206 8.80 32.60 25.98
C ALA A 206 8.79 32.15 24.52
N ASP A 207 9.48 31.06 24.18
CA ASP A 207 9.51 30.53 22.81
C ASP A 207 8.11 30.04 22.39
N ARG A 208 7.40 29.34 23.28
CA ARG A 208 6.03 28.86 23.02
C ARG A 208 5.06 30.02 22.78
N LEU A 209 5.16 31.09 23.58
CA LEU A 209 4.37 32.31 23.36
C LEU A 209 4.75 33.01 22.04
N ALA A 210 6.04 33.10 21.71
CA ALA A 210 6.49 33.73 20.47
C ALA A 210 5.91 33.03 19.23
N LEU A 211 5.87 31.69 19.23
CA LEU A 211 5.23 30.91 18.16
C LEU A 211 3.74 31.24 18.02
N ALA A 212 2.98 31.16 19.11
CA ALA A 212 1.54 31.43 19.05
C ALA A 212 1.23 32.89 18.73
N SER A 213 2.03 33.83 19.22
CA SER A 213 1.91 35.25 18.89
C SER A 213 2.20 35.51 17.40
N ALA A 214 3.22 34.86 16.83
CA ALA A 214 3.49 34.96 15.40
C ALA A 214 2.31 34.44 14.55
N VAL A 215 1.71 33.32 14.95
CA VAL A 215 0.47 32.83 14.31
C VAL A 215 -0.68 33.81 14.51
N ALA A 216 -0.87 34.37 15.70
CA ALA A 216 -1.94 35.32 15.99
C ALA A 216 -1.85 36.60 15.16
N GLN A 217 -0.64 37.11 14.92
CA GLN A 217 -0.42 38.28 14.07
C GLN A 217 -0.74 38.00 12.60
N ARG A 218 -0.43 36.78 12.13
CA ARG A 218 -0.58 36.37 10.73
C ARG A 218 -2.00 35.89 10.40
N ALA A 219 -2.53 35.00 11.24
CA ALA A 219 -3.76 34.25 11.05
C ALA A 219 -4.55 34.24 12.38
N PRO A 220 -5.23 35.36 12.72
CA PRO A 220 -5.84 35.54 14.03
C PRO A 220 -6.82 34.43 14.40
N LYS A 221 -7.72 34.05 13.48
CA LYS A 221 -8.78 33.06 13.76
C LYS A 221 -8.20 31.67 14.05
N GLU A 222 -7.14 31.31 13.35
CA GLU A 222 -6.47 30.01 13.44
C GLU A 222 -5.56 29.93 14.67
N SER A 223 -5.18 31.08 15.25
CA SER A 223 -4.38 31.14 16.48
C SER A 223 -5.16 30.84 17.77
N VAL A 224 -6.50 30.93 17.76
CA VAL A 224 -7.34 30.78 18.97
C VAL A 224 -7.06 29.48 19.70
N GLY A 225 -6.93 28.37 18.95
CA GLY A 225 -6.62 27.06 19.54
C GLY A 225 -5.25 26.99 20.20
N LEU A 226 -4.23 27.66 19.64
CA LEU A 226 -2.88 27.73 20.20
C LEU A 226 -2.82 28.60 21.45
N LEU A 227 -3.46 29.77 21.40
CA LEU A 227 -3.50 30.70 22.52
C LEU A 227 -4.28 30.14 23.70
N CYS A 228 -5.41 29.45 23.46
CA CYS A 228 -6.14 28.73 24.51
C CYS A 228 -5.29 27.61 25.15
N ARG A 229 -4.55 26.84 24.34
CA ARG A 229 -3.62 25.81 24.83
C ARG A 229 -2.54 26.43 25.73
N LEU A 230 -1.90 27.52 25.31
CA LEU A 230 -0.91 28.23 26.14
C LEU A 230 -1.50 28.81 27.42
N ALA A 231 -2.67 29.42 27.33
CA ALA A 231 -3.33 30.04 28.48
C ALA A 231 -3.71 28.97 29.53
N SER A 232 -4.14 27.78 29.11
CA SER A 232 -4.53 26.71 30.02
C SER A 232 -3.38 25.80 30.48
N ASP A 233 -2.20 25.89 29.87
CA ASP A 233 -1.05 25.03 30.21
C ASP A 233 -0.40 25.44 31.55
N PRO A 234 -0.35 24.54 32.54
CA PRO A 234 0.27 24.82 33.84
C PRO A 234 1.81 24.92 33.80
N LEU A 235 2.47 24.43 32.74
CA LEU A 235 3.93 24.51 32.54
C LEU A 235 4.39 25.90 32.04
N VAL A 236 3.45 26.71 31.53
CA VAL A 236 3.71 28.06 31.02
C VAL A 236 3.72 29.08 32.16
N GLN A 237 4.69 30.01 32.12
CA GLN A 237 4.80 31.06 33.13
C GLN A 237 3.52 31.91 33.18
N PRO A 238 3.00 32.26 34.39
CA PRO A 238 1.74 33.01 34.51
C PRO A 238 1.72 34.31 33.71
N SER A 239 2.84 35.04 33.63
CA SER A 239 2.97 36.25 32.83
C SER A 239 2.73 35.99 31.33
N HIS A 240 3.26 34.90 30.78
CA HIS A 240 3.09 34.54 29.37
C HIS A 240 1.68 33.97 29.09
N ARG A 241 1.05 33.30 30.07
CA ARG A 241 -0.37 32.91 29.97
C ARG A 241 -1.28 34.13 29.91
N MET A 242 -1.01 35.14 30.74
CA MET A 242 -1.74 36.41 30.68
C MET A 242 -1.53 37.13 29.35
N GLN A 243 -0.31 37.16 28.81
CA GLN A 243 -0.04 37.71 27.48
C GLN A 243 -0.79 36.95 26.37
N ALA A 244 -0.89 35.62 26.46
CA ALA A 244 -1.71 34.84 25.52
C ALA A 244 -3.21 35.16 25.63
N ILE A 245 -3.72 35.42 26.84
CA ILE A 245 -5.10 35.87 27.09
C ILE A 245 -5.34 37.27 26.53
N GLU A 246 -4.37 38.19 26.69
CA GLU A 246 -4.44 39.54 26.12
C GLU A 246 -4.50 39.48 24.59
N LEU A 247 -3.70 38.62 23.96
CA LEU A 247 -3.81 38.37 22.52
C LEU A 247 -5.16 37.75 22.13
N LEU A 248 -5.74 36.89 22.97
CA LEU A 248 -7.09 36.37 22.74
C LEU A 248 -8.18 37.45 22.83
N ASP A 249 -8.02 38.51 23.62
CA ASP A 249 -9.02 39.59 23.67
C ASP A 249 -9.23 40.25 22.31
N GLU A 250 -8.16 40.37 21.53
CA GLU A 250 -8.17 40.99 20.20
C GLU A 250 -8.82 40.08 19.14
N VAL A 251 -8.89 38.77 19.39
CA VAL A 251 -9.31 37.76 18.42
C VAL A 251 -10.65 37.12 18.78
N ASP A 252 -10.81 36.65 20.02
CA ASP A 252 -11.99 35.99 20.57
C ASP A 252 -12.15 36.32 22.07
N ALA A 253 -12.91 37.39 22.33
CA ALA A 253 -13.17 37.88 23.68
C ALA A 253 -13.90 36.85 24.57
N ALA A 254 -14.72 35.96 24.00
CA ALA A 254 -15.44 34.95 24.77
C ALA A 254 -14.46 33.88 25.28
N LYS A 255 -13.56 33.40 24.41
CA LYS A 255 -12.49 32.47 24.81
C LYS A 255 -11.50 33.08 25.78
N SER A 256 -11.17 34.37 25.63
CA SER A 256 -10.34 35.08 26.60
C SER A 256 -10.95 35.08 28.01
N GLN A 257 -12.26 35.39 28.13
CA GLN A 257 -12.96 35.36 29.43
C GLN A 257 -12.98 33.97 30.06
N GLU A 258 -13.21 32.92 29.25
CA GLU A 258 -13.12 31.53 29.68
C GLU A 258 -11.73 31.20 30.26
N MET A 259 -10.66 31.57 29.53
CA MET A 259 -9.29 31.32 29.97
C MET A 259 -8.91 32.10 31.24
N ARG A 260 -9.41 33.32 31.42
CA ARG A 260 -9.23 34.09 32.68
C ARG A 260 -9.84 33.38 33.89
N ALA A 261 -11.03 32.80 33.74
CA ALA A 261 -11.66 32.06 34.81
C ALA A 261 -10.84 30.81 35.20
N LEU A 262 -10.24 30.14 34.21
CA LEU A 262 -9.41 28.96 34.43
C LEU A 262 -8.08 29.25 35.12
N GLN A 263 -7.50 30.44 34.98
CA GLN A 263 -6.20 30.78 35.61
C GLN A 263 -6.16 30.52 37.12
N THR A 264 -7.29 30.73 37.80
CA THR A 264 -7.40 30.59 39.26
C THR A 264 -7.32 29.14 39.75
N ARG A 265 -7.45 28.16 38.86
CA ARG A 265 -7.50 26.72 39.16
C ARG A 265 -6.24 25.97 38.76
N LEU A 266 -5.30 26.63 38.08
CA LEU A 266 -4.09 26.00 37.59
C LEU A 266 -3.05 25.85 38.71
N PRO A 267 -2.37 24.69 38.81
CA PRO A 267 -1.25 24.53 39.74
C PRO A 267 -0.11 25.50 39.39
N THR A 268 0.76 25.75 40.37
CA THR A 268 1.97 26.56 40.13
C THR A 268 2.90 25.85 39.14
N VAL A 269 3.67 26.63 38.34
CA VAL A 269 4.61 26.09 37.34
C VAL A 269 5.58 25.08 37.93
N ARG A 270 6.01 25.27 39.18
CA ARG A 270 6.90 24.34 39.87
C ARG A 270 6.22 23.00 40.11
N ALA A 271 5.03 23.01 40.72
CA ALA A 271 4.25 21.79 40.98
C ALA A 271 3.90 21.03 39.69
N ALA A 272 3.58 21.75 38.61
CA ALA A 272 3.31 21.13 37.31
C ALA A 272 4.55 20.48 36.68
N ARG A 273 5.73 21.11 36.81
CA ARG A 273 7.01 20.55 36.35
C ARG A 273 7.42 19.33 37.15
N ASP A 274 7.21 19.35 38.46
CA ASP A 274 7.53 18.21 39.33
C ASP A 274 6.64 17.01 38.97
N GLN A 275 5.32 17.22 38.79
CA GLN A 275 4.40 16.18 38.32
C GLN A 275 4.76 15.63 36.94
N HIS A 276 5.16 16.49 35.99
CA HIS A 276 5.59 16.07 34.67
C HIS A 276 6.89 15.25 34.73
N ARG A 277 7.84 15.67 35.57
CA ARG A 277 9.08 14.93 35.80
C ARG A 277 8.81 13.55 36.41
N GLU A 278 7.97 13.47 37.44
CA GLU A 278 7.59 12.20 38.07
C GLU A 278 6.84 11.27 37.11
N ALA A 279 6.06 11.81 36.17
CA ALA A 279 5.41 11.01 35.12
C ALA A 279 6.43 10.49 34.08
N ALA A 280 7.36 11.33 33.65
CA ALA A 280 8.42 10.95 32.73
C ALA A 280 9.36 9.89 33.34
N GLU A 281 9.77 10.07 34.60
CA GLU A 281 10.60 9.10 35.34
C GLU A 281 9.87 7.75 35.46
N ARG A 282 8.57 7.74 35.74
CA ARG A 282 7.77 6.50 35.76
C ARG A 282 7.73 5.81 34.40
N ALA A 283 7.52 6.56 33.32
CA ALA A 283 7.51 6.01 31.97
C ALA A 283 8.89 5.45 31.56
N GLU A 284 9.98 6.15 31.88
CA GLU A 284 11.34 5.66 31.64
C GLU A 284 11.62 4.39 32.46
N HIS A 285 11.22 4.35 33.73
CA HIS A 285 11.34 3.16 34.56
C HIS A 285 10.54 1.97 34.00
N GLU A 286 9.37 2.22 33.41
CA GLU A 286 8.56 1.20 32.75
C GLU A 286 9.21 0.69 31.47
N VAL A 287 9.76 1.56 30.62
CA VAL A 287 10.50 1.18 29.41
C VAL A 287 11.78 0.41 29.76
N VAL A 288 12.51 0.82 30.79
CA VAL A 288 13.70 0.09 31.26
C VAL A 288 13.31 -1.27 31.86
N ALA A 289 12.21 -1.35 32.60
CA ALA A 289 11.68 -2.62 33.10
C ALA A 289 11.20 -3.54 31.96
N GLN A 290 10.63 -2.98 30.89
CA GLN A 290 10.25 -3.69 29.67
C GLN A 290 11.50 -4.28 28.97
N ARG A 291 12.52 -3.44 28.73
CA ARG A 291 13.80 -3.86 28.12
C ARG A 291 14.56 -4.88 28.98
N ALA A 292 14.48 -4.76 30.30
CA ALA A 292 15.08 -5.73 31.22
C ALA A 292 14.37 -7.10 31.21
N ARG A 293 13.13 -7.17 30.70
CA ARG A 293 12.36 -8.42 30.52
C ARG A 293 12.52 -9.03 29.12
N GLU A 294 13.05 -8.30 28.15
CA GLU A 294 13.36 -8.83 26.82
C GLU A 294 14.68 -9.61 26.84
N THR A 295 14.63 -10.83 27.36
CA THR A 295 15.70 -11.80 27.09
C THR A 295 15.58 -12.31 25.65
N PRO A 296 16.68 -12.75 25.01
CA PRO A 296 16.62 -13.40 23.70
C PRO A 296 15.60 -14.55 23.67
N GLU A 297 15.47 -15.30 24.76
CA GLU A 297 14.50 -16.38 24.91
C GLU A 297 13.05 -15.86 24.88
N ALA A 298 12.76 -14.75 25.57
CA ALA A 298 11.42 -14.15 25.55
C ALA A 298 11.04 -13.61 24.15
N VAL A 299 12.02 -13.13 23.38
CA VAL A 299 11.81 -12.72 21.99
C VAL A 299 11.53 -13.92 21.10
N LEU A 300 12.25 -15.04 21.29
CA LEU A 300 12.01 -16.27 20.54
C LEU A 300 10.65 -16.89 20.88
N GLU A 301 10.26 -16.94 22.15
CA GLU A 301 8.94 -17.43 22.56
C GLU A 301 7.80 -16.60 21.97
N ARG A 302 7.96 -15.27 21.90
CA ARG A 302 6.98 -14.39 21.25
C ARG A 302 6.92 -14.64 19.74
N LEU A 303 8.07 -14.76 19.07
CA LEU A 303 8.11 -15.10 17.65
C LEU A 303 7.45 -16.45 17.36
N ASP A 304 7.74 -17.47 18.18
CA ASP A 304 7.14 -18.80 18.04
C ASP A 304 5.63 -18.77 18.31
N SER A 305 5.18 -17.96 19.26
CA SER A 305 3.75 -17.75 19.56
C SER A 305 3.01 -17.01 18.44
N GLU A 306 3.61 -15.97 17.85
CA GLU A 306 3.03 -15.23 16.73
C GLU A 306 2.97 -16.09 15.46
N ILE A 307 4.04 -16.83 15.15
CA ILE A 307 4.05 -17.79 14.02
C ILE A 307 2.95 -18.84 14.22
N GLN A 308 2.85 -19.43 15.41
CA GLN A 308 1.82 -20.42 15.71
C GLN A 308 0.42 -19.81 15.64
N GLY A 309 0.22 -18.60 16.16
CA GLY A 309 -1.07 -17.91 16.12
C GLY A 309 -1.57 -17.65 14.69
N ILE A 310 -0.67 -17.27 13.78
CA ILE A 310 -1.03 -17.09 12.36
C ILE A 310 -1.33 -18.44 11.69
N LEU A 311 -0.53 -19.48 11.97
CA LEU A 311 -0.78 -20.82 11.45
C LEU A 311 -2.12 -21.40 11.95
N ASP A 312 -2.43 -21.24 13.23
CA ASP A 312 -3.70 -21.65 13.83
C ASP A 312 -4.88 -20.86 13.22
N GLY A 313 -4.67 -19.57 12.90
CA GLY A 313 -5.65 -18.76 12.17
C GLY A 313 -5.94 -19.29 10.76
N LEU A 314 -4.91 -19.70 10.02
CA LEU A 314 -5.06 -20.31 8.69
C LEU A 314 -5.74 -21.69 8.75
N ASP A 315 -5.36 -22.52 9.74
CA ASP A 315 -5.95 -23.84 9.99
C ASP A 315 -7.42 -23.72 10.40
N GLY A 316 -7.74 -22.78 11.30
CA GLY A 316 -9.09 -22.51 11.78
C GLY A 316 -10.05 -22.06 10.67
N ARG A 317 -9.57 -21.22 9.74
CA ARG A 317 -10.33 -20.82 8.53
C ARG A 317 -10.64 -22.01 7.62
N GLY A 318 -9.72 -22.98 7.54
CA GLY A 318 -9.86 -24.19 6.73
C GLY A 318 -10.73 -25.29 7.30
N SER A 319 -10.88 -25.31 8.61
CA SER A 319 -11.63 -26.34 9.35
C SER A 319 -13.15 -26.15 9.33
N ALA A 320 -13.67 -25.33 8.42
CA ALA A 320 -15.08 -25.06 8.30
C ALA A 320 -15.83 -26.27 7.71
N ASP A 321 -16.03 -27.30 8.54
CA ASP A 321 -16.90 -28.45 8.25
C ASP A 321 -18.34 -28.01 7.85
N TRP A 322 -18.75 -26.79 8.23
CA TRP A 322 -20.04 -26.20 7.89
C TRP A 322 -20.16 -25.80 6.42
N LEU A 323 -19.06 -25.35 5.79
CA LEU A 323 -19.05 -24.95 4.38
C LEU A 323 -19.53 -26.12 3.50
N ALA A 324 -19.01 -27.33 3.70
CA ALA A 324 -19.33 -28.50 2.88
C ALA A 324 -20.76 -29.07 3.06
N THR A 325 -21.46 -28.73 4.14
CA THR A 325 -22.74 -29.38 4.48
C THR A 325 -23.96 -28.57 4.02
N ASP A 326 -23.86 -27.25 4.02
CA ASP A 326 -25.01 -26.38 3.75
C ASP A 326 -25.29 -26.23 2.23
N LEU A 327 -24.22 -26.14 1.41
CA LEU A 327 -24.36 -26.06 -0.05
C LEU A 327 -25.12 -27.24 -0.65
N ASP A 328 -24.88 -28.47 -0.18
CA ASP A 328 -25.58 -29.64 -0.71
C ASP A 328 -27.09 -29.61 -0.38
N ASN A 329 -27.44 -29.16 0.82
CA ASN A 329 -28.84 -29.00 1.23
C ASN A 329 -29.52 -27.93 0.38
N HIS A 330 -28.89 -26.77 0.19
CA HIS A 330 -29.46 -25.67 -0.60
C HIS A 330 -29.58 -26.03 -2.09
N LEU A 331 -28.60 -26.76 -2.65
CA LEU A 331 -28.69 -27.30 -4.01
C LEU A 331 -29.85 -28.30 -4.15
N ALA A 332 -30.07 -29.17 -3.16
CA ALA A 332 -31.17 -30.15 -3.17
C ALA A 332 -32.54 -29.47 -3.03
N GLU A 333 -32.64 -28.38 -2.27
CA GLU A 333 -33.86 -27.59 -2.11
C GLU A 333 -34.10 -26.62 -3.28
N THR A 334 -33.13 -26.47 -4.18
CA THR A 334 -33.15 -25.49 -5.28
C THR A 334 -33.30 -24.04 -4.75
N ASP A 335 -32.69 -23.74 -3.60
CA ASP A 335 -32.72 -22.41 -3.00
C ASP A 335 -31.62 -21.52 -3.61
N TRP A 336 -31.99 -20.70 -4.58
CA TRP A 336 -31.05 -19.81 -5.28
C TRP A 336 -30.39 -18.78 -4.37
N ALA A 337 -31.09 -18.30 -3.34
CA ALA A 337 -30.55 -17.27 -2.46
C ALA A 337 -29.49 -17.90 -1.54
N ALA A 338 -29.79 -19.07 -0.98
CA ALA A 338 -28.90 -19.76 -0.07
C ALA A 338 -27.64 -20.29 -0.79
N VAL A 339 -27.77 -20.86 -2.00
CA VAL A 339 -26.60 -21.28 -2.81
C VAL A 339 -25.69 -20.09 -3.16
N ALA A 340 -26.26 -18.93 -3.49
CA ALA A 340 -25.47 -17.74 -3.78
C ALA A 340 -24.75 -17.20 -2.55
N GLU A 341 -25.36 -17.31 -1.36
CA GLU A 341 -24.73 -16.96 -0.08
C GLU A 341 -23.56 -17.91 0.23
N ASP A 342 -23.76 -19.23 0.09
CA ASP A 342 -22.69 -20.22 0.30
C ASP A 342 -21.49 -19.97 -0.61
N VAL A 343 -21.73 -19.72 -1.91
CA VAL A 343 -20.67 -19.42 -2.87
C VAL A 343 -19.97 -18.10 -2.55
N ALA A 344 -20.72 -17.08 -2.12
CA ALA A 344 -20.13 -15.81 -1.70
C ALA A 344 -19.26 -15.97 -0.43
N GLU A 345 -19.66 -16.81 0.52
CA GLU A 345 -18.87 -17.11 1.72
C GLU A 345 -17.59 -17.88 1.37
N ILE A 346 -17.67 -18.87 0.47
CA ILE A 346 -16.49 -19.56 -0.10
C ILE A 346 -15.53 -18.56 -0.74
N CYS A 347 -16.05 -17.64 -1.57
CA CYS A 347 -15.25 -16.64 -2.26
C CYS A 347 -14.63 -15.64 -1.27
N GLY A 348 -15.40 -15.20 -0.28
CA GLY A 348 -14.94 -14.31 0.78
C GLY A 348 -13.80 -14.92 1.58
N LEU A 349 -13.84 -16.23 1.84
CA LEU A 349 -12.77 -16.94 2.54
C LEU A 349 -11.45 -16.90 1.78
N VAL A 350 -11.44 -17.06 0.46
CA VAL A 350 -10.19 -17.13 -0.33
C VAL A 350 -9.68 -15.74 -0.76
N ARG A 351 -10.59 -14.81 -1.02
CA ARG A 351 -10.27 -13.46 -1.50
C ARG A 351 -9.99 -12.46 -0.38
N ASP A 352 -10.02 -12.90 0.88
CA ASP A 352 -9.67 -12.06 2.02
C ASP A 352 -8.21 -11.55 1.94
N GLU A 353 -8.04 -10.23 1.96
CA GLU A 353 -6.72 -9.56 1.96
C GLU A 353 -5.87 -9.96 3.18
N ASP A 354 -6.51 -10.43 4.26
CA ASP A 354 -5.84 -10.90 5.46
C ASP A 354 -5.02 -12.17 5.21
N ILE A 355 -5.33 -12.99 4.20
CA ILE A 355 -4.59 -14.24 3.92
C ILE A 355 -3.25 -13.95 3.25
N GLU A 356 -3.22 -13.02 2.29
CA GLU A 356 -1.95 -12.59 1.71
C GLU A 356 -1.07 -11.95 2.78
N SER A 357 -1.67 -11.13 3.64
CA SER A 357 -1.00 -10.48 4.75
C SER A 357 -0.47 -11.50 5.76
N ALA A 358 -1.22 -12.56 6.06
CA ALA A 358 -0.81 -13.67 6.91
C ALA A 358 0.37 -14.44 6.31
N LEU A 359 0.33 -14.80 5.02
CA LEU A 359 1.44 -15.50 4.35
C LEU A 359 2.71 -14.65 4.30
N ARG A 360 2.60 -13.35 3.97
CA ARG A 360 3.74 -12.42 4.03
C ARG A 360 4.31 -12.29 5.44
N SER A 361 3.44 -12.20 6.45
CA SER A 361 3.86 -12.11 7.85
C SER A 361 4.58 -13.38 8.29
N LEU A 362 4.08 -14.56 7.91
CA LEU A 362 4.76 -15.84 8.17
C LEU A 362 6.14 -15.90 7.51
N GLU A 363 6.26 -15.48 6.25
CA GLU A 363 7.55 -15.46 5.56
C GLU A 363 8.57 -14.57 6.30
N VAL A 364 8.15 -13.37 6.71
CA VAL A 364 9.03 -12.43 7.44
C VAL A 364 9.39 -12.95 8.82
N LEU A 365 8.40 -13.40 9.61
CA LEU A 365 8.61 -13.87 10.98
C LEU A 365 9.46 -15.13 11.02
N THR A 366 9.27 -16.07 10.09
CA THR A 366 10.11 -17.26 10.01
C THR A 366 11.53 -16.96 9.52
N ARG A 367 11.72 -16.01 8.60
CA ARG A 367 13.05 -15.51 8.23
C ARG A 367 13.77 -14.90 9.42
N ILE A 368 13.08 -14.10 10.24
CA ILE A 368 13.64 -13.53 11.48
C ILE A 368 13.99 -14.63 12.49
N ARG A 369 13.13 -15.64 12.64
CA ARG A 369 13.25 -16.71 13.64
C ARG A 369 14.30 -17.77 13.30
N TYR A 370 14.46 -18.11 12.02
CA TYR A 370 15.25 -19.25 11.55
C TYR A 370 16.43 -18.85 10.64
N GLY A 371 16.52 -17.59 10.19
CA GLY A 371 17.53 -17.13 9.24
C GLY A 371 17.20 -17.45 7.77
N ASP A 372 18.01 -16.94 6.84
CA ASP A 372 17.83 -17.06 5.37
C ASP A 372 18.21 -18.44 4.77
N ASP A 373 18.48 -19.44 5.61
CA ASP A 373 18.79 -20.81 5.17
C ASP A 373 17.56 -21.54 4.57
N SER A 374 16.39 -20.89 4.55
CA SER A 374 15.18 -21.34 3.85
C SER A 374 15.18 -21.01 2.34
N SER A 375 16.29 -20.52 1.79
CA SER A 375 16.53 -20.51 0.33
C SER A 375 16.82 -21.92 -0.23
N LEU A 376 16.02 -22.91 0.16
CA LEU A 376 15.64 -23.96 -0.76
C LEU A 376 14.63 -23.34 -1.75
N LEU A 377 15.14 -22.48 -2.64
CA LEU A 377 14.53 -22.39 -3.95
C LEU A 377 14.58 -23.83 -4.50
N PRO A 378 13.45 -24.47 -4.78
CA PRO A 378 13.47 -25.68 -5.57
C PRO A 378 14.15 -25.29 -6.88
N ASP A 379 15.21 -26.01 -7.21
CA ASP A 379 15.91 -25.94 -8.47
C ASP A 379 14.88 -25.81 -9.62
N GLY A 380 14.89 -24.66 -10.32
CA GLY A 380 14.27 -24.46 -11.63
C GLY A 380 12.81 -24.89 -11.83
N SER A 381 12.02 -25.04 -10.78
CA SER A 381 10.58 -25.30 -10.94
C SER A 381 9.89 -23.95 -10.98
N GLU A 382 9.56 -23.50 -12.18
CA GLU A 382 8.62 -22.39 -12.39
C GLU A 382 7.41 -22.58 -11.45
N PRO A 383 6.80 -21.48 -10.96
CA PRO A 383 5.50 -21.61 -10.31
C PRO A 383 4.64 -22.44 -11.26
N VAL A 384 4.21 -23.63 -10.81
CA VAL A 384 3.22 -24.41 -11.53
C VAL A 384 1.94 -23.59 -11.44
N THR A 385 1.83 -22.59 -12.31
CA THR A 385 0.53 -22.14 -12.78
C THR A 385 -0.10 -23.39 -13.33
N PRO A 386 -1.21 -23.89 -12.77
CA PRO A 386 -1.95 -24.93 -13.45
C PRO A 386 -2.15 -24.44 -14.89
N ASP A 387 -1.75 -25.24 -15.88
CA ASP A 387 -2.06 -24.93 -17.26
C ASP A 387 -3.57 -24.66 -17.32
N ASP A 388 -3.96 -23.55 -17.95
CA ASP A 388 -5.36 -23.10 -18.03
C ASP A 388 -6.27 -24.16 -18.69
N ASP A 389 -5.65 -25.15 -19.36
CA ASP A 389 -6.29 -26.30 -20.01
C ASP A 389 -6.62 -27.48 -19.08
N ASP A 390 -6.03 -27.57 -17.87
CA ASP A 390 -6.27 -28.69 -16.91
C ASP A 390 -7.21 -28.31 -15.75
N PHE A 391 -7.75 -27.09 -15.76
CA PHE A 391 -8.65 -26.61 -14.71
C PHE A 391 -10.08 -27.12 -14.94
N PRO A 392 -10.77 -27.72 -13.95
CA PRO A 392 -12.11 -28.26 -14.14
C PRO A 392 -13.12 -27.14 -14.38
N ARG A 393 -13.52 -26.94 -15.64
CA ARG A 393 -14.54 -25.96 -16.05
C ARG A 393 -15.79 -26.67 -16.54
N LEU A 394 -16.95 -26.12 -16.22
CA LEU A 394 -18.21 -26.57 -16.80
C LEU A 394 -18.78 -25.49 -17.70
N THR A 395 -18.86 -25.78 -18.99
CA THR A 395 -19.39 -24.83 -19.98
C THR A 395 -20.85 -25.09 -20.31
N ARG A 396 -21.54 -24.04 -20.76
CA ARG A 396 -22.90 -24.15 -21.32
C ARG A 396 -22.99 -25.12 -22.50
N GLN A 397 -21.92 -25.22 -23.30
CA GLN A 397 -21.86 -26.17 -24.42
C GLN A 397 -21.88 -27.62 -23.91
N GLU A 398 -21.09 -27.94 -22.90
CA GLU A 398 -21.05 -29.30 -22.31
C GLU A 398 -22.35 -29.68 -21.63
N LEU A 399 -23.06 -28.72 -21.03
CA LEU A 399 -24.43 -28.95 -20.52
C LEU A 399 -25.41 -29.23 -21.66
N ALA A 400 -25.36 -28.46 -22.75
CA ALA A 400 -26.22 -28.68 -23.91
C ALA A 400 -25.94 -30.01 -24.63
N GLU A 401 -24.67 -30.41 -24.75
CA GLU A 401 -24.29 -31.72 -25.28
C GLU A 401 -24.76 -32.86 -24.38
N HIS A 402 -24.55 -32.73 -23.07
CA HIS A 402 -25.05 -33.71 -22.10
C HIS A 402 -26.58 -33.85 -22.18
N ALA A 403 -27.28 -32.73 -22.31
CA ALA A 403 -28.73 -32.73 -22.45
C ALA A 403 -29.23 -33.48 -23.69
N ARG A 404 -28.59 -33.26 -24.85
CA ARG A 404 -28.90 -33.98 -26.09
C ARG A 404 -28.68 -35.47 -25.94
N ASP A 405 -27.56 -35.86 -25.33
CA ASP A 405 -27.24 -37.28 -25.10
C ASP A 405 -28.27 -37.96 -24.21
N GLN A 406 -28.69 -37.30 -23.12
CA GLN A 406 -29.71 -37.84 -22.22
C GLN A 406 -31.08 -37.91 -22.90
N ALA A 407 -31.47 -36.87 -23.64
CA ALA A 407 -32.72 -36.87 -24.38
C ALA A 407 -32.75 -38.02 -25.41
N GLN A 408 -31.67 -38.20 -26.17
CA GLN A 408 -31.55 -39.29 -27.13
C GLN A 408 -31.64 -40.67 -26.45
N ARG A 409 -31.03 -40.84 -25.28
CA ARG A 409 -31.13 -42.08 -24.49
C ARG A 409 -32.56 -42.35 -24.03
N SER A 410 -33.24 -41.34 -23.46
CA SER A 410 -34.62 -41.48 -22.99
C SER A 410 -35.58 -41.80 -24.13
N TRP A 411 -35.44 -41.15 -25.29
CA TRP A 411 -36.24 -41.46 -26.48
C TRP A 411 -35.97 -42.85 -27.03
N THR A 412 -34.71 -43.27 -27.09
CA THR A 412 -34.35 -44.62 -27.56
C THR A 412 -34.90 -45.69 -26.61
N PHE A 413 -34.84 -45.44 -25.30
CA PHE A 413 -35.41 -46.33 -24.28
C PHE A 413 -36.93 -46.45 -24.42
N TRP A 414 -37.64 -45.33 -24.54
CA TRP A 414 -39.09 -45.34 -24.73
C TRP A 414 -39.49 -46.03 -26.05
N GLY A 415 -38.77 -45.78 -27.13
CA GLY A 415 -39.01 -46.46 -28.40
C GLY A 415 -38.91 -47.98 -28.29
N GLY A 416 -37.93 -48.49 -27.54
CA GLY A 416 -37.82 -49.92 -27.22
C GLY A 416 -38.98 -50.45 -26.38
N LEU A 417 -39.59 -49.64 -25.50
CA LEU A 417 -40.79 -50.02 -24.75
C LEU A 417 -42.00 -50.13 -25.67
N VAL A 418 -42.22 -49.14 -26.54
CA VAL A 418 -43.33 -49.14 -27.51
C VAL A 418 -43.23 -50.32 -28.48
N GLU A 419 -42.02 -50.63 -28.98
CA GLU A 419 -41.80 -51.79 -29.86
C GLU A 419 -42.14 -53.12 -29.16
N LYS A 420 -41.87 -53.21 -27.87
CA LYS A 420 -42.04 -54.43 -27.08
C LYS A 420 -43.48 -54.62 -26.57
N HIS A 421 -44.15 -53.53 -26.20
CA HIS A 421 -45.41 -53.56 -25.47
C HIS A 421 -46.60 -53.00 -26.27
N GLY A 422 -46.34 -52.35 -27.41
CA GLY A 422 -47.35 -51.62 -28.17
C GLY A 422 -47.61 -50.23 -27.57
N TRP A 423 -48.61 -49.55 -28.13
CA TRP A 423 -49.07 -48.24 -27.64
C TRP A 423 -50.13 -48.46 -26.57
N ASP A 424 -50.04 -47.73 -25.47
CA ASP A 424 -50.99 -47.81 -24.37
C ASP A 424 -52.28 -47.02 -24.66
N THR A 425 -52.20 -45.92 -25.42
CA THR A 425 -53.36 -45.06 -25.74
C THR A 425 -53.31 -44.49 -27.18
N ASP A 426 -53.94 -43.33 -27.40
CA ASP A 426 -53.84 -42.61 -28.67
C ASP A 426 -52.40 -42.15 -28.88
N ARG A 427 -51.84 -42.47 -30.06
CA ARG A 427 -50.42 -42.24 -30.37
C ARG A 427 -50.00 -40.78 -30.22
N ILE A 428 -50.88 -39.83 -30.51
CA ILE A 428 -50.55 -38.40 -30.45
C ILE A 428 -50.45 -37.97 -28.99
N HIS A 429 -51.40 -38.40 -28.17
CA HIS A 429 -51.41 -38.09 -26.74
C HIS A 429 -50.24 -38.76 -26.01
N GLU A 430 -49.93 -40.02 -26.33
CA GLU A 430 -48.82 -40.74 -25.68
C GLU A 430 -47.44 -40.15 -26.04
N VAL A 431 -47.24 -39.67 -27.28
CA VAL A 431 -45.99 -38.96 -27.64
C VAL A 431 -45.89 -37.61 -26.94
N ASP A 432 -47.00 -36.89 -26.78
CA ASP A 432 -47.04 -35.58 -26.09
C ASP A 432 -46.75 -35.74 -24.59
N ASP A 433 -47.34 -36.74 -23.94
CA ASP A 433 -47.06 -37.10 -22.55
C ASP A 433 -45.59 -37.52 -22.38
N GLN A 434 -45.08 -38.35 -23.29
CA GLN A 434 -43.67 -38.76 -23.26
C GLN A 434 -42.72 -37.59 -23.51
N TRP A 435 -43.08 -36.66 -24.39
CA TRP A 435 -42.33 -35.43 -24.64
C TRP A 435 -42.16 -34.62 -23.35
N HIS A 436 -43.24 -34.45 -22.59
CA HIS A 436 -43.19 -33.80 -21.30
C HIS A 436 -42.35 -34.57 -20.26
N GLU A 437 -42.42 -35.90 -20.25
CA GLU A 437 -41.63 -36.74 -19.34
C GLU A 437 -40.13 -36.69 -19.65
N VAL A 438 -39.76 -36.78 -20.93
CA VAL A 438 -38.35 -36.69 -21.37
C VAL A 438 -37.78 -35.31 -21.05
N ASN A 439 -38.53 -34.23 -21.32
CA ASN A 439 -38.06 -32.88 -20.98
C ASN A 439 -37.86 -32.72 -19.48
N ARG A 440 -38.80 -33.17 -18.64
CA ARG A 440 -38.67 -33.11 -17.19
C ARG A 440 -37.46 -33.89 -16.70
N HIS A 441 -37.24 -35.09 -17.24
CA HIS A 441 -36.09 -35.91 -16.90
C HIS A 441 -34.77 -35.23 -17.29
N VAL A 442 -34.67 -34.72 -18.52
CA VAL A 442 -33.47 -34.07 -19.04
C VAL A 442 -33.16 -32.79 -18.25
N SER A 443 -34.15 -31.93 -17.98
CA SER A 443 -33.97 -30.76 -17.12
C SER A 443 -33.44 -31.14 -15.74
N GLY A 444 -33.98 -32.20 -15.12
CA GLY A 444 -33.51 -32.70 -13.82
C GLY A 444 -32.05 -33.18 -13.86
N VAL A 445 -31.64 -33.89 -14.92
CA VAL A 445 -30.28 -34.43 -15.06
C VAL A 445 -29.25 -33.33 -15.36
N ILE A 446 -29.59 -32.32 -16.18
CA ILE A 446 -28.69 -31.17 -16.43
C ILE A 446 -28.51 -30.37 -15.14
N LEU A 447 -29.61 -30.12 -14.41
CA LEU A 447 -29.58 -29.42 -13.13
C LEU A 447 -28.68 -30.16 -12.12
N GLN A 448 -28.83 -31.48 -12.04
CA GLN A 448 -27.99 -32.33 -11.20
C GLN A 448 -26.52 -32.23 -11.62
N LYS A 449 -26.20 -32.24 -12.92
CA LYS A 449 -24.82 -32.11 -13.41
C LYS A 449 -24.18 -30.78 -13.03
N ALA A 450 -24.93 -29.68 -13.14
CA ALA A 450 -24.44 -28.36 -12.71
C ALA A 450 -24.25 -28.30 -11.18
N ALA A 451 -25.17 -28.89 -10.41
CA ALA A 451 -25.05 -28.98 -8.96
C ALA A 451 -23.85 -29.86 -8.52
N ASP A 452 -23.63 -31.00 -9.19
CA ASP A 452 -22.49 -31.88 -8.94
C ASP A 452 -21.15 -31.20 -9.20
N HIS A 453 -21.07 -30.33 -10.22
CA HIS A 453 -19.87 -29.55 -10.47
C HIS A 453 -19.57 -28.57 -9.34
N LEU A 454 -20.58 -27.82 -8.85
CA LEU A 454 -20.44 -26.96 -7.68
C LEU A 454 -19.96 -27.73 -6.43
N ARG A 455 -20.55 -28.90 -6.17
CA ARG A 455 -20.09 -29.79 -5.08
C ARG A 455 -18.63 -30.18 -5.23
N ASN A 456 -18.20 -30.55 -6.44
CA ASN A 456 -16.83 -30.98 -6.69
C ASN A 456 -15.83 -29.83 -6.48
N LEU A 457 -16.14 -28.62 -6.94
CA LEU A 457 -15.30 -27.44 -6.75
C LEU A 457 -15.12 -27.12 -5.26
N GLN A 458 -16.22 -27.14 -4.51
CA GLN A 458 -16.20 -26.94 -3.08
C GLN A 458 -15.39 -28.03 -2.36
N GLN A 459 -15.61 -29.30 -2.70
CA GLN A 459 -14.88 -30.41 -2.10
C GLN A 459 -13.38 -30.32 -2.37
N CYS A 460 -12.98 -29.99 -3.60
CA CYS A 460 -11.58 -29.80 -3.96
C CYS A 460 -10.95 -28.65 -3.16
N LEU A 461 -11.65 -27.52 -3.03
CA LEU A 461 -11.17 -26.38 -2.24
C LEU A 461 -10.97 -26.77 -0.76
N VAL A 462 -11.99 -27.37 -0.14
CA VAL A 462 -12.03 -27.65 1.31
C VAL A 462 -11.14 -28.82 1.70
N TRP A 463 -11.15 -29.91 0.94
CA TRP A 463 -10.47 -31.16 1.34
C TRP A 463 -9.07 -31.32 0.74
N GLU A 464 -8.74 -30.61 -0.33
CA GLU A 464 -7.47 -30.78 -1.03
C GLU A 464 -6.62 -29.51 -0.98
N ILE A 465 -7.12 -28.40 -1.53
CA ILE A 465 -6.31 -27.19 -1.74
C ILE A 465 -6.03 -26.46 -0.44
N TRP A 466 -7.04 -26.23 0.39
CA TRP A 466 -6.84 -25.49 1.65
C TRP A 466 -5.93 -26.23 2.64
N PRO A 467 -6.11 -27.54 2.89
CA PRO A 467 -5.17 -28.30 3.72
C PRO A 467 -3.75 -28.32 3.15
N ALA A 468 -3.60 -28.40 1.82
CA ALA A 468 -2.28 -28.33 1.17
C ALA A 468 -1.61 -26.96 1.36
N LEU A 469 -2.37 -25.86 1.27
CA LEU A 469 -1.88 -24.51 1.58
C LEU A 469 -1.37 -24.41 3.01
N VAL A 470 -2.19 -24.84 3.99
CA VAL A 470 -1.83 -24.77 5.41
C VAL A 470 -0.62 -25.64 5.71
N LYS A 471 -0.56 -26.85 5.12
CA LYS A 471 0.60 -27.74 5.25
C LYS A 471 1.87 -27.10 4.68
N ALA A 472 1.81 -26.52 3.48
CA ALA A 472 2.94 -25.82 2.88
C ALA A 472 3.42 -24.65 3.75
N ALA A 473 2.50 -23.89 4.34
CA ALA A 473 2.83 -22.82 5.28
C ALA A 473 3.48 -23.35 6.57
N LYS A 474 2.97 -24.44 7.15
CA LYS A 474 3.56 -25.13 8.33
C LYS A 474 4.97 -25.66 8.02
N GLU A 475 5.19 -26.16 6.81
CA GLU A 475 6.49 -26.65 6.32
C GLU A 475 7.46 -25.53 5.90
N ARG A 476 7.02 -24.27 5.93
CA ARG A 476 7.76 -23.06 5.50
C ARG A 476 8.08 -23.05 4.00
N ASN A 477 7.32 -23.79 3.19
CA ASN A 477 7.39 -23.76 1.73
C ASN A 477 6.42 -22.70 1.19
N TYR A 478 6.82 -21.42 1.31
CA TYR A 478 5.96 -20.30 0.94
C TYR A 478 5.68 -20.24 -0.56
N GLY A 479 6.59 -20.69 -1.42
CA GLY A 479 6.34 -20.80 -2.87
C GLY A 479 5.16 -21.72 -3.18
N SER A 480 5.12 -22.91 -2.55
CA SER A 480 3.99 -23.83 -2.68
C SER A 480 2.71 -23.27 -2.05
N ALA A 481 2.80 -22.60 -0.89
CA ALA A 481 1.64 -21.98 -0.25
C ALA A 481 0.99 -20.90 -1.14
N TRP A 482 1.80 -20.05 -1.78
CA TRP A 482 1.32 -19.07 -2.76
C TRP A 482 0.69 -19.74 -4.00
N GLY A 483 1.26 -20.85 -4.48
CA GLY A 483 0.68 -21.63 -5.57
C GLY A 483 -0.68 -22.22 -5.24
N HIS A 484 -0.84 -22.78 -4.03
CA HIS A 484 -2.14 -23.27 -3.56
C HIS A 484 -3.16 -22.14 -3.37
N LEU A 485 -2.75 -20.96 -2.92
CA LEU A 485 -3.63 -19.79 -2.81
C LEU A 485 -4.11 -19.33 -4.19
N ALA A 486 -3.22 -19.31 -5.18
CA ALA A 486 -3.58 -18.98 -6.57
C ALA A 486 -4.58 -20.00 -7.14
N THR A 487 -4.37 -21.29 -6.88
CA THR A 487 -5.29 -22.36 -7.30
C THR A 487 -6.65 -22.24 -6.62
N ALA A 488 -6.68 -21.92 -5.32
CA ALA A 488 -7.92 -21.66 -4.58
C ALA A 488 -8.71 -20.50 -5.21
N ARG A 489 -8.05 -19.42 -5.65
CA ARG A 489 -8.71 -18.30 -6.31
C ARG A 489 -9.37 -18.70 -7.62
N LEU A 490 -8.69 -19.50 -8.44
CA LEU A 490 -9.27 -20.04 -9.67
C LEU A 490 -10.52 -20.90 -9.38
N LEU A 491 -10.51 -21.70 -8.29
CA LEU A 491 -11.68 -22.48 -7.88
C LEU A 491 -12.85 -21.60 -7.45
N THR A 492 -12.58 -20.49 -6.78
CA THR A 492 -13.63 -19.54 -6.42
C THR A 492 -14.20 -18.81 -7.63
N ASP A 493 -13.37 -18.45 -8.61
CA ASP A 493 -13.82 -17.82 -9.86
C ASP A 493 -14.75 -18.77 -10.65
N GLU A 494 -14.39 -20.06 -10.72
CA GLU A 494 -15.21 -21.08 -11.36
C GLU A 494 -16.47 -21.41 -10.55
N ALA A 495 -16.44 -21.34 -9.22
CA ALA A 495 -17.63 -21.53 -8.39
C ALA A 495 -18.67 -20.43 -8.64
N GLU A 496 -18.26 -19.16 -8.75
CA GLU A 496 -19.15 -18.06 -9.14
C GLU A 496 -19.73 -18.28 -10.55
N HIS A 497 -18.90 -18.73 -11.50
CA HIS A 497 -19.38 -19.04 -12.84
C HIS A 497 -20.41 -20.19 -12.84
N SER A 498 -20.13 -21.22 -12.05
CA SER A 498 -20.96 -22.43 -11.95
C SER A 498 -22.28 -22.17 -11.23
N GLU A 499 -22.32 -21.27 -10.23
CA GLU A 499 -23.55 -20.80 -9.59
C GLU A 499 -24.48 -20.15 -10.61
N ALA A 500 -23.93 -19.22 -11.40
CA ALA A 500 -24.69 -18.54 -12.45
C ALA A 500 -25.23 -19.55 -13.47
N LEU A 501 -24.41 -20.51 -13.89
CA LEU A 501 -24.80 -21.55 -14.85
C LEU A 501 -25.88 -22.50 -14.29
N TRP A 502 -25.76 -22.89 -13.02
CA TRP A 502 -26.76 -23.71 -12.32
C TRP A 502 -28.10 -22.96 -12.23
N LYS A 503 -28.07 -21.68 -11.85
CA LYS A 503 -29.26 -20.82 -11.78
C LYS A 503 -29.91 -20.61 -13.13
N GLU A 504 -29.15 -20.35 -14.19
CA GLU A 504 -29.68 -20.30 -15.56
C GLU A 504 -30.38 -21.61 -15.93
N THR A 505 -29.79 -22.75 -15.58
CA THR A 505 -30.35 -24.08 -15.86
C THR A 505 -31.66 -24.33 -15.12
N THR A 506 -31.86 -23.77 -13.92
CA THR A 506 -33.16 -23.86 -13.23
C THR A 506 -34.27 -23.02 -13.87
N ALA A 507 -33.91 -21.97 -14.62
CA ALA A 507 -34.85 -21.05 -15.25
C ALA A 507 -35.12 -21.37 -16.73
N GLU A 508 -34.21 -22.06 -17.40
CA GLU A 508 -34.33 -22.44 -18.80
C GLU A 508 -35.13 -23.74 -18.98
N ASP A 509 -36.25 -23.66 -19.69
CA ASP A 509 -36.84 -24.83 -20.33
C ASP A 509 -35.93 -25.26 -21.47
N TYR A 510 -35.10 -26.28 -21.22
CA TYR A 510 -34.34 -26.98 -22.26
C TYR A 510 -35.31 -27.71 -23.19
N SER A 511 -35.95 -26.94 -24.07
CA SER A 511 -36.78 -27.47 -25.14
C SER A 511 -35.86 -27.90 -26.28
N PHE A 512 -35.85 -29.19 -26.56
CA PHE A 512 -35.21 -29.70 -27.76
C PHE A 512 -36.22 -29.67 -28.90
N ASP A 513 -35.76 -29.61 -30.14
CA ASP A 513 -36.64 -29.88 -31.28
C ASP A 513 -36.63 -31.39 -31.51
N PRO A 514 -37.74 -32.13 -31.32
CA PRO A 514 -37.78 -33.57 -31.57
C PRO A 514 -37.38 -33.94 -33.00
N MET A 515 -37.50 -33.00 -33.95
CA MET A 515 -37.05 -33.18 -35.34
C MET A 515 -35.53 -33.24 -35.49
N THR A 516 -34.78 -32.87 -34.46
CA THR A 516 -33.30 -32.96 -34.43
C THR A 516 -32.79 -34.30 -33.89
N MET A 517 -33.68 -35.15 -33.38
CA MET A 517 -33.34 -36.46 -32.81
C MET A 517 -33.76 -37.60 -33.74
N SER A 518 -33.00 -38.69 -33.81
CA SER A 518 -33.20 -39.71 -34.85
C SER A 518 -34.58 -40.37 -34.80
N TRP A 519 -34.95 -40.91 -33.64
CA TRP A 519 -36.15 -41.73 -33.50
C TRP A 519 -37.45 -40.90 -33.35
N PRO A 520 -37.50 -39.80 -32.56
CA PRO A 520 -38.67 -38.92 -32.50
C PRO A 520 -38.98 -38.27 -33.84
N ARG A 521 -37.95 -37.83 -34.59
CA ARG A 521 -38.10 -37.30 -35.95
C ARG A 521 -38.76 -38.32 -36.87
N ASP A 522 -38.32 -39.56 -36.87
CA ASP A 522 -38.86 -40.60 -37.75
C ASP A 522 -40.32 -40.93 -37.41
N VAL A 523 -40.67 -40.94 -36.12
CA VAL A 523 -42.07 -41.09 -35.65
C VAL A 523 -42.92 -39.86 -36.02
N TRP A 524 -42.39 -38.66 -35.84
CA TRP A 524 -43.10 -37.41 -36.16
C TRP A 524 -43.31 -37.25 -37.66
N LEU A 525 -42.31 -37.58 -38.48
CA LEU A 525 -42.41 -37.62 -39.94
C LEU A 525 -43.43 -38.69 -40.39
N ALA A 526 -43.47 -39.85 -39.74
CA ALA A 526 -44.46 -40.88 -40.03
C ALA A 526 -45.90 -40.44 -39.65
N LEU A 527 -46.06 -39.73 -38.53
CA LEU A 527 -47.32 -39.13 -38.09
C LEU A 527 -47.77 -37.99 -39.02
N GLU A 528 -46.85 -37.11 -39.43
CA GLU A 528 -47.15 -36.05 -40.42
C GLU A 528 -47.54 -36.63 -41.77
N ALA A 529 -46.86 -37.68 -42.23
CA ALA A 529 -47.20 -38.40 -43.45
C ALA A 529 -48.62 -39.00 -43.36
N TRP A 530 -48.93 -39.67 -42.25
CA TRP A 530 -50.27 -40.23 -42.00
C TRP A 530 -51.36 -39.13 -41.92
N ARG A 531 -51.03 -37.97 -41.35
CA ARG A 531 -51.96 -36.82 -41.25
C ARG A 531 -52.18 -36.12 -42.59
N ARG A 532 -51.21 -36.19 -43.51
CA ARG A 532 -51.29 -35.63 -44.87
C ARG A 532 -51.92 -36.60 -45.90
N GLY A 533 -52.17 -37.87 -45.53
CA GLY A 533 -52.88 -38.86 -46.32
C GLY A 533 -52.04 -40.09 -46.63
#